data_AF-A0A9D6NRJ4-F1
#
_entry.id   AF-A0A9D6NRJ4-F1
#
_cell.length_a   1.000
_cell.length_b   1.000
_cell.length_c   1.000
_cell.angle_alpha   90.00
_cell.angle_beta   90.00
_cell.angle_gamma   90.00
#
_symmetry.space_group_name_H-M   'P 1'
#
loop_
_entity.id
_entity.type
_entity.pdbx_description
1 polymer ?
#
loop_
_entity_poly.entity_id
_entity_poly.type
_entity_poly.pdbx_seq_one_letter_code
_entity_poly.pdbx_strand_id
1 'polypeptide(L)'
;MTHLPQLAHLSCRLGAGIMLLVAALASAQTSAPADQFGVIATVELGTGPLDSGHLALSSDGRTAVAALPAQGALALARFAARQSSLVPIEGTPISAAITPDGSQAVVANRDLAALQLINLSDGTVTSTFPLVAPAGGTAITPDGQRVLATLPSQNGIITLDLNNGMELARWRIGNRPTEIILSRNGQVALVLNRGDNSLSVVGVGLGNELQRITLESGDVPVALAMSPNGRSGLVRNQRGVVRVYDLSNGFQAASLVGGLASGGVAVTADGQRVLVTSGPSNSVGVMNLLTSASVTNISVGQEPLDIATSADNRFAAVLNASGTLNLLGLPRGCLGVRTQIDSTPIACGDHLTGSLPDPVSTGLFEFAATQGTVVTIEVRPQPGSVLNPRVLLSLVGDGGRLRAGVAGDRDSGPAGGAWITAYPLPLTGTYLIEVIAETSVEGDLSYLVFLEREDSAAVQAGLAAAVQLEMGGTFSGTISAPGELDYYRLSGQQGEVIQAEVAAVRLASALDPILSVFDSQGRLIARNNNAIEGIDARIAVRIPSDGMVLLRVESADHSQGGEAFFYELTITGGQQ
;
A
#
# COMPACT_ATOMS: atom_id res chain seq x y z
N MET A 1 53.58 0.36 -5.47
CA MET A 1 53.19 1.38 -6.47
C MET A 1 52.14 0.74 -7.34
N THR A 2 50.86 1.05 -7.10
CA THR A 2 49.70 0.44 -7.75
C THR A 2 49.07 1.44 -8.71
N HIS A 3 48.72 0.99 -9.92
CA HIS A 3 48.08 1.83 -10.92
C HIS A 3 46.59 2.05 -10.62
N LEU A 4 46.15 3.30 -10.74
CA LEU A 4 44.76 3.73 -10.84
C LEU A 4 44.47 4.14 -12.29
N PRO A 5 43.28 3.80 -12.81
CA PRO A 5 42.44 4.77 -13.52
C PRO A 5 40.95 4.61 -13.13
N GLN A 6 40.02 5.54 -13.39
CA GLN A 6 40.06 6.96 -13.73
C GLN A 6 38.66 7.50 -13.32
N LEU A 7 38.58 8.62 -12.58
CA LEU A 7 37.29 9.25 -12.26
C LEU A 7 36.90 10.25 -13.35
N ALA A 8 35.79 10.03 -14.02
CA ALA A 8 35.21 10.97 -14.97
C ALA A 8 34.46 12.09 -14.23
N HIS A 9 35.04 13.28 -14.16
CA HIS A 9 34.34 14.48 -13.66
C HIS A 9 33.37 15.01 -14.72
N LEU A 10 32.07 15.01 -14.42
CA LEU A 10 31.12 15.91 -15.08
C LEU A 10 31.04 17.23 -14.32
N SER A 11 31.56 18.30 -14.91
CA SER A 11 31.56 19.63 -14.34
C SER A 11 30.33 20.43 -14.80
N CYS A 12 29.50 20.85 -13.84
CA CYS A 12 28.38 21.75 -14.11
C CYS A 12 28.90 23.19 -14.26
N ARG A 13 28.62 23.84 -15.40
CA ARG A 13 28.98 25.25 -15.64
C ARG A 13 27.97 26.18 -14.97
N LEU A 14 28.41 26.92 -13.95
CA LEU A 14 27.73 28.13 -13.47
C LEU A 14 28.32 29.36 -14.17
N GLY A 15 27.45 30.20 -14.73
CA GLY A 15 27.84 31.44 -15.41
C GLY A 15 27.67 32.67 -14.52
N ALA A 16 28.44 33.72 -14.83
CA ALA A 16 28.48 35.05 -14.21
C ALA A 16 28.91 35.07 -12.72
N GLY A 17 30.08 35.66 -12.47
CA GLY A 17 30.58 35.86 -11.11
C GLY A 17 30.19 37.22 -10.52
N ILE A 18 30.42 37.36 -9.22
CA ILE A 18 31.20 38.46 -8.62
C ILE A 18 31.98 37.84 -7.46
N MET A 19 33.29 38.13 -7.39
CA MET A 19 34.15 37.71 -6.29
C MET A 19 34.02 38.72 -5.14
N LEU A 20 33.58 38.28 -3.95
CA LEU A 20 33.75 39.06 -2.72
C LEU A 20 34.38 38.18 -1.64
N LEU A 21 35.64 38.49 -1.31
CA LEU A 21 36.40 37.79 -0.29
C LEU A 21 36.10 38.43 1.08
N VAL A 22 35.36 37.74 1.94
CA VAL A 22 35.24 38.10 3.36
C VAL A 22 35.63 36.91 4.21
N ALA A 23 36.82 36.97 4.80
CA ALA A 23 37.24 36.05 5.83
C ALA A 23 36.60 36.46 7.16
N ALA A 24 35.76 35.59 7.74
CA ALA A 24 35.26 35.73 9.09
C ALA A 24 35.21 34.35 9.75
N LEU A 25 35.77 34.24 10.96
CA LEU A 25 35.68 33.01 11.74
C LEU A 25 34.23 32.79 12.19
N ALA A 26 33.70 31.59 11.93
CA ALA A 26 32.43 31.13 12.49
C ALA A 26 32.57 29.69 12.97
N SER A 27 31.96 29.40 14.12
CA SER A 27 32.00 28.12 14.81
C SER A 27 31.44 26.97 13.95
N ALA A 28 32.06 25.79 14.08
CA ALA A 28 31.56 24.57 13.47
C ALA A 28 30.27 24.10 14.16
N GLN A 29 29.11 24.59 13.70
CA GLN A 29 27.84 23.89 13.87
C GLN A 29 27.74 22.82 12.79
N THR A 30 28.13 21.59 13.13
CA THR A 30 27.96 20.42 12.27
C THR A 30 26.49 20.00 12.24
N SER A 31 25.69 20.64 11.39
CA SER A 31 24.36 20.12 11.04
C SER A 31 24.50 18.72 10.46
N ALA A 32 23.87 17.72 11.08
CA ALA A 32 23.87 16.36 10.56
C ALA A 32 23.31 16.34 9.13
N PRO A 33 23.94 15.63 8.17
CA PRO A 33 23.51 15.63 6.78
C PRO A 33 22.18 14.86 6.65
N ALA A 34 21.09 15.59 6.42
CA ALA A 34 19.76 15.00 6.24
C ALA A 34 19.60 14.19 4.93
N ASP A 35 20.62 14.20 4.08
CA ASP A 35 20.63 13.53 2.77
C ASP A 35 21.17 12.09 2.85
N GLN A 36 21.68 11.66 4.02
CA GLN A 36 22.02 10.26 4.28
C GLN A 36 20.76 9.47 4.66
N PHE A 37 20.46 8.39 3.94
CA PHE A 37 19.42 7.46 4.34
C PHE A 37 19.99 6.46 5.35
N GLY A 38 19.46 6.46 6.59
CA GLY A 38 19.96 5.64 7.70
C GLY A 38 20.17 6.43 8.99
N VAL A 39 20.78 5.81 10.00
CA VAL A 39 21.04 6.45 11.31
C VAL A 39 22.06 7.58 11.16
N ILE A 40 21.68 8.80 11.54
CA ILE A 40 22.53 10.01 11.52
C ILE A 40 22.87 10.53 12.93
N ALA A 41 22.10 10.13 13.95
CA ALA A 41 22.42 10.38 15.36
C ALA A 41 21.86 9.26 16.24
N THR A 42 22.53 9.05 17.38
CA THR A 42 22.05 8.21 18.48
C THR A 42 22.14 9.02 19.77
N VAL A 43 21.13 8.88 20.63
CA VAL A 43 21.06 9.52 21.95
C VAL A 43 20.76 8.44 22.99
N GLU A 44 21.64 8.31 23.98
CA GLU A 44 21.44 7.48 25.16
C GLU A 44 20.40 8.11 26.08
N LEU A 45 19.49 7.32 26.67
CA LEU A 45 18.49 7.83 27.63
C LEU A 45 18.94 7.72 29.10
N GLY A 46 19.97 6.91 29.38
CA GLY A 46 20.51 6.73 30.74
C GLY A 46 19.60 5.94 31.68
N THR A 47 18.56 5.28 31.15
CA THR A 47 17.53 4.55 31.92
C THR A 47 17.82 3.08 32.15
N GLY A 48 18.80 2.52 31.43
CA GLY A 48 18.88 1.08 31.21
C GLY A 48 17.78 0.59 30.24
N PRO A 49 17.54 -0.74 30.19
CA PRO A 49 16.56 -1.33 29.29
C PRO A 49 15.13 -0.83 29.50
N LEU A 50 14.32 -0.88 28.44
CA LEU A 50 12.94 -0.43 28.41
C LEU A 50 12.00 -1.55 27.93
N ASP A 51 10.94 -1.84 28.68
CA ASP A 51 9.94 -2.86 28.31
C ASP A 51 8.88 -2.34 27.31
N SER A 52 8.68 -1.02 27.26
CA SER A 52 7.73 -0.34 26.38
C SER A 52 7.97 1.16 26.37
N GLY A 53 7.45 1.84 25.35
CA GLY A 53 7.37 3.30 25.30
C GLY A 53 6.59 3.77 24.08
N HIS A 54 6.18 5.04 24.10
CA HIS A 54 5.54 5.73 22.96
C HIS A 54 6.36 6.97 22.62
N LEU A 55 6.58 7.23 21.34
CA LEU A 55 7.49 8.24 20.83
C LEU A 55 6.75 9.35 20.08
N ALA A 56 7.09 10.59 20.37
CA ALA A 56 6.72 11.76 19.57
C ALA A 56 7.99 12.46 19.06
N LEU A 57 7.93 12.97 17.82
CA LEU A 57 9.00 13.73 17.17
C LEU A 57 8.46 15.10 16.77
N SER A 58 9.23 16.16 17.03
CA SER A 58 8.86 17.53 16.66
C SER A 58 8.75 17.70 15.15
N SER A 59 7.97 18.68 14.70
CA SER A 59 7.74 18.98 13.27
C SER A 59 9.03 19.14 12.44
N ASP A 60 10.10 19.64 13.05
CA ASP A 60 11.43 19.85 12.46
C ASP A 60 12.45 18.71 12.72
N GLY A 61 12.02 17.65 13.42
CA GLY A 61 12.81 16.47 13.77
C GLY A 61 13.98 16.70 14.75
N ARG A 62 14.04 17.85 15.43
CA ARG A 62 15.16 18.17 16.34
C ARG A 62 14.97 17.65 17.77
N THR A 63 13.73 17.59 18.23
CA THR A 63 13.35 17.21 19.59
C THR A 63 12.45 15.98 19.55
N ALA A 64 12.76 14.95 20.34
CA ALA A 64 11.86 13.83 20.58
C ALA A 64 11.45 13.75 22.05
N VAL A 65 10.24 13.25 22.29
CA VAL A 65 9.70 12.94 23.61
C VAL A 65 9.28 11.48 23.62
N ALA A 66 9.89 10.67 24.49
CA ALA A 66 9.47 9.29 24.73
C ALA A 66 8.79 9.17 26.10
N ALA A 67 7.58 8.60 26.12
CA ALA A 67 6.90 8.18 27.33
C ALA A 67 7.54 6.89 27.87
N LEU A 68 8.03 6.91 29.12
CA LEU A 68 8.74 5.79 29.74
C LEU A 68 7.98 5.29 30.98
N PRO A 69 7.05 4.32 30.83
CA PRO A 69 6.12 3.93 31.89
C PRO A 69 6.83 3.42 33.16
N ALA A 70 7.86 2.59 33.01
CA ALA A 70 8.56 1.96 34.13
C ALA A 70 9.40 2.97 34.95
N GLN A 71 9.73 4.12 34.37
CA GLN A 71 10.53 5.18 34.98
C GLN A 71 9.67 6.32 35.58
N GLY A 72 8.34 6.32 35.37
CA GLY A 72 7.46 7.41 35.82
C GLY A 72 7.83 8.78 35.22
N ALA A 73 8.39 8.78 34.00
CA ALA A 73 9.07 9.92 33.43
C ALA A 73 8.95 9.97 31.91
N LEU A 74 9.28 11.13 31.34
CA LEU A 74 9.57 11.25 29.92
C LEU A 74 11.08 11.30 29.70
N ALA A 75 11.56 10.74 28.59
CA ALA A 75 12.84 11.13 28.02
C ALA A 75 12.62 12.26 27.00
N LEU A 76 13.18 13.44 27.29
CA LEU A 76 13.28 14.56 26.35
C LEU A 76 14.66 14.51 25.68
N ALA A 77 14.71 14.27 24.37
CA ALA A 77 15.95 14.16 23.61
C ALA A 77 16.10 15.27 22.56
N ARG A 78 17.31 15.83 22.44
CA ARG A 78 17.67 16.86 21.46
C ARG A 78 18.80 16.36 20.57
N PHE A 79 18.48 15.96 19.35
CA PHE A 79 19.41 15.22 18.49
C PHE A 79 20.63 16.03 18.05
N ALA A 80 20.47 17.34 17.81
CA ALA A 80 21.58 18.22 17.44
C ALA A 80 22.62 18.37 18.57
N ALA A 81 22.18 18.34 19.83
CA ALA A 81 23.05 18.36 21.00
C ALA A 81 23.55 16.95 21.40
N ARG A 82 22.94 15.89 20.85
CA ARG A 82 23.09 14.49 21.28
C ARG A 82 22.89 14.29 22.78
N GLN A 83 21.92 15.00 23.34
CA GLN A 83 21.61 14.99 24.77
C GLN A 83 20.18 14.52 25.01
N SER A 84 19.98 13.87 26.14
CA SER A 84 18.68 13.58 26.73
C SER A 84 18.60 14.14 28.15
N SER A 85 17.37 14.32 28.62
CA SER A 85 17.07 14.58 30.03
C SER A 85 15.81 13.82 30.41
N LEU A 86 15.83 13.17 31.58
CA LEU A 86 14.61 12.62 32.17
C LEU A 86 13.81 13.74 32.83
N VAL A 87 12.52 13.79 32.49
CA VAL A 87 11.52 14.70 33.06
C VAL A 87 10.60 13.85 33.93
N PRO A 88 10.74 13.90 35.27
CA PRO A 88 9.80 13.24 36.17
C PRO A 88 8.41 13.87 36.05
N ILE A 89 7.37 13.05 36.03
CA ILE A 89 5.97 13.52 35.97
C ILE A 89 5.13 12.81 37.04
N GLU A 90 3.83 13.11 37.08
CA GLU A 90 2.91 12.43 38.00
C GLU A 90 2.23 11.26 37.28
N GLY A 91 2.37 10.05 37.85
CA GLY A 91 1.79 8.83 37.30
C GLY A 91 2.68 8.12 36.27
N THR A 92 2.04 7.22 35.52
CA THR A 92 2.67 6.30 34.57
C THR A 92 2.41 6.77 33.13
N PRO A 93 3.35 7.46 32.47
CA PRO A 93 3.16 7.97 31.11
C PRO A 93 3.01 6.83 30.10
N ILE A 94 2.08 6.99 29.15
CA ILE A 94 1.85 5.97 28.10
C ILE A 94 1.71 6.54 26.69
N SER A 95 1.44 7.83 26.54
CA SER A 95 1.39 8.52 25.25
C SER A 95 1.79 9.97 25.45
N ALA A 96 2.49 10.52 24.47
CA ALA A 96 2.83 11.93 24.41
C ALA A 96 2.62 12.45 22.99
N ALA A 97 2.19 13.70 22.86
CA ALA A 97 2.06 14.43 21.61
C ALA A 97 2.72 15.80 21.75
N ILE A 98 3.55 16.19 20.77
CA ILE A 98 4.26 17.48 20.75
C ILE A 98 3.40 18.52 20.00
N THR A 99 3.35 19.76 20.49
CA THR A 99 2.62 20.85 19.82
C THR A 99 3.23 21.18 18.45
N PRO A 100 2.45 21.69 17.47
CA PRO A 100 2.96 21.92 16.11
C PRO A 100 4.18 22.86 16.03
N ASP A 101 4.29 23.80 16.96
CA ASP A 101 5.40 24.76 17.12
C ASP A 101 6.64 24.15 17.84
N GLY A 102 6.52 22.95 18.42
CA GLY A 102 7.57 22.26 19.15
C GLY A 102 7.87 22.79 20.55
N SER A 103 7.03 23.68 21.10
CA SER A 103 7.29 24.31 22.40
C SER A 103 6.83 23.47 23.60
N GLN A 104 5.78 22.67 23.45
CA GLN A 104 5.18 21.89 24.53
C GLN A 104 4.88 20.44 24.11
N ALA A 105 4.66 19.57 25.09
CA ALA A 105 4.06 18.25 24.88
C ALA A 105 2.89 18.01 25.83
N VAL A 106 1.82 17.41 25.33
CA VAL A 106 0.74 16.84 26.15
C VAL A 106 1.04 15.39 26.41
N VAL A 107 0.81 14.94 27.64
CA VAL A 107 1.04 13.57 28.10
C VAL A 107 -0.23 12.98 28.70
N ALA A 108 -0.51 11.74 28.34
CA ALA A 108 -1.49 10.90 29.03
C ALA A 108 -0.81 9.86 29.92
N ASN A 109 -1.41 9.67 31.09
CA ASN A 109 -0.98 8.76 32.13
C ASN A 109 -2.02 7.64 32.34
N ARG A 110 -1.55 6.42 32.62
CA ARG A 110 -2.39 5.22 32.75
C ARG A 110 -3.24 5.19 34.02
N ASP A 111 -2.77 5.88 35.06
CA ASP A 111 -3.21 5.82 36.46
C ASP A 111 -3.62 7.19 37.02
N LEU A 112 -3.22 8.29 36.38
CA LEU A 112 -3.68 9.64 36.68
C LEU A 112 -4.82 10.06 35.73
N ALA A 113 -5.96 10.46 36.31
CA ALA A 113 -7.11 10.99 35.56
C ALA A 113 -6.91 12.46 35.13
N ALA A 114 -5.81 12.74 34.42
CA ALA A 114 -5.50 14.06 33.88
C ALA A 114 -4.57 13.95 32.65
N LEU A 115 -4.56 14.98 31.81
CA LEU A 115 -3.47 15.23 30.88
C LEU A 115 -2.48 16.22 31.51
N GLN A 116 -1.18 16.06 31.27
CA GLN A 116 -0.15 17.00 31.71
C GLN A 116 0.48 17.70 30.51
N LEU A 117 0.58 19.03 30.57
CA LEU A 117 1.18 19.88 29.54
C LEU A 117 2.57 20.33 30.00
N ILE A 118 3.61 19.96 29.25
CA ILE A 118 5.01 20.09 29.65
C ILE A 118 5.74 21.02 28.69
N ASN A 119 6.49 21.98 29.22
CA ASN A 119 7.35 22.86 28.44
C ASN A 119 8.61 22.10 27.99
N LEU A 120 8.87 22.08 26.68
CA LEU A 120 10.02 21.38 26.10
C LEU A 120 11.33 22.19 26.12
N SER A 121 11.33 23.43 26.60
CA SER A 121 12.59 24.16 26.86
C SER A 121 13.27 23.68 28.14
N ASP A 122 12.52 23.49 29.22
CA ASP A 122 13.02 23.24 30.58
C ASP A 122 12.51 21.95 31.24
N GLY A 123 11.53 21.26 30.64
CA GLY A 123 10.92 20.05 31.18
C GLY A 123 9.89 20.30 32.28
N THR A 124 9.44 21.53 32.50
CA THR A 124 8.47 21.83 33.58
C THR A 124 7.04 21.47 33.18
N VAL A 125 6.26 20.90 34.13
CA VAL A 125 4.81 20.76 33.98
C VAL A 125 4.16 22.14 34.13
N THR A 126 3.62 22.66 33.05
CA THR A 126 3.00 23.99 32.96
C THR A 126 1.51 24.00 33.28
N SER A 127 0.82 22.86 33.07
CA SER A 127 -0.60 22.70 33.39
C SER A 127 -0.97 21.22 33.53
N THR A 128 -1.99 20.95 34.35
CA THR A 128 -2.61 19.63 34.50
C THR A 128 -4.10 19.78 34.23
N PHE A 129 -4.60 19.17 33.17
CA PHE A 129 -6.00 19.24 32.75
C PHE A 129 -6.76 18.02 33.30
N PRO A 130 -7.67 18.20 34.29
CA PRO A 130 -8.37 17.08 34.90
C PRO A 130 -9.30 16.40 33.91
N LEU A 131 -9.34 15.07 33.95
CA LEU A 131 -10.24 14.22 33.19
C LEU A 131 -11.18 13.46 34.14
N VAL A 132 -12.22 12.84 33.59
CA VAL A 132 -13.10 11.93 34.36
C VAL A 132 -12.51 10.55 34.59
N ALA A 133 -11.44 10.20 33.86
CA ALA A 133 -10.81 8.90 33.85
C ALA A 133 -9.41 9.04 33.24
N PRO A 134 -8.47 8.13 33.54
CA PRO A 134 -7.18 8.07 32.85
C PRO A 134 -7.34 7.96 31.34
N ALA A 135 -6.50 8.68 30.60
CA ALA A 135 -6.48 8.66 29.14
C ALA A 135 -5.64 7.50 28.59
N GLY A 136 -5.85 7.15 27.33
CA GLY A 136 -5.00 6.28 26.53
C GLY A 136 -4.03 7.10 25.67
N GLY A 137 -4.05 6.86 24.35
CA GLY A 137 -3.39 7.70 23.36
C GLY A 137 -3.94 9.13 23.30
N THR A 138 -3.07 10.06 22.88
CA THR A 138 -3.36 11.49 22.70
C THR A 138 -2.90 12.01 21.35
N ALA A 139 -3.62 12.99 20.78
CA ALA A 139 -3.24 13.66 19.54
C ALA A 139 -3.64 15.15 19.58
N ILE A 140 -2.76 16.03 19.10
CA ILE A 140 -2.97 17.49 19.07
C ILE A 140 -3.37 17.91 17.66
N THR A 141 -4.35 18.81 17.52
CA THR A 141 -4.79 19.30 16.22
C THR A 141 -3.70 20.13 15.52
N PRO A 142 -3.62 20.15 14.17
CA PRO A 142 -2.56 20.85 13.44
C PRO A 142 -2.51 22.37 13.65
N ASP A 143 -3.60 22.97 14.13
CA ASP A 143 -3.69 24.38 14.52
C ASP A 143 -3.14 24.66 15.94
N GLY A 144 -2.78 23.62 16.69
CA GLY A 144 -2.32 23.69 18.08
C GLY A 144 -3.40 24.05 19.10
N GLN A 145 -4.69 24.10 18.72
CA GLN A 145 -5.74 24.62 19.60
C GLN A 145 -6.43 23.56 20.45
N ARG A 146 -6.37 22.28 20.08
CA ARG A 146 -7.13 21.20 20.74
C ARG A 146 -6.26 19.96 20.95
N VAL A 147 -6.55 19.23 22.02
CA VAL A 147 -6.07 17.87 22.21
C VAL A 147 -7.25 16.91 22.26
N LEU A 148 -7.13 15.81 21.50
CA LEU A 148 -8.02 14.67 21.58
C LEU A 148 -7.32 13.57 22.38
N ALA A 149 -8.06 12.95 23.31
CA ALA A 149 -7.58 11.83 24.09
C ALA A 149 -8.59 10.68 24.08
N THR A 150 -8.10 9.45 23.97
CA THR A 150 -8.93 8.25 24.17
C THR A 150 -9.19 8.07 25.66
N LEU A 151 -10.40 7.60 26.03
CA LEU A 151 -10.78 7.25 27.39
C LEU A 151 -11.11 5.75 27.46
N PRO A 152 -10.12 4.87 27.71
CA PRO A 152 -10.28 3.42 27.58
C PRO A 152 -11.41 2.84 28.44
N SER A 153 -11.57 3.32 29.68
CA SER A 153 -12.61 2.85 30.61
C SER A 153 -14.01 3.41 30.34
N GLN A 154 -14.12 4.47 29.53
CA GLN A 154 -15.39 5.11 29.18
C GLN A 154 -15.93 4.64 27.82
N ASN A 155 -15.12 3.91 27.04
CA ASN A 155 -15.39 3.57 25.63
C ASN A 155 -15.69 4.83 24.81
N GLY A 156 -14.79 5.81 24.84
CA GLY A 156 -15.01 7.12 24.21
C GLY A 156 -13.75 7.94 23.95
N ILE A 157 -13.96 9.13 23.40
CA ILE A 157 -12.95 10.16 23.15
C ILE A 157 -13.40 11.44 23.87
N ILE A 158 -12.44 12.19 24.39
CA ILE A 158 -12.62 13.56 24.87
C ILE A 158 -11.77 14.52 24.03
N THR A 159 -12.31 15.72 23.77
CA THR A 159 -11.61 16.83 23.13
C THR A 159 -11.54 18.00 24.11
N LEU A 160 -10.34 18.49 24.39
CA LEU A 160 -10.10 19.67 25.23
C LEU A 160 -9.56 20.83 24.39
N ASP A 161 -9.86 22.06 24.80
CA ASP A 161 -9.10 23.27 24.41
C ASP A 161 -7.73 23.22 25.07
N LEU A 162 -6.67 23.34 24.28
CA LEU A 162 -5.29 23.17 24.76
C LEU A 162 -4.82 24.36 25.62
N ASN A 163 -5.42 25.54 25.49
CA ASN A 163 -4.99 26.75 26.18
C ASN A 163 -5.44 26.80 27.65
N ASN A 164 -6.56 26.14 27.96
CA ASN A 164 -7.23 26.25 29.26
C ASN A 164 -7.73 24.90 29.82
N GLY A 165 -7.59 23.80 29.08
CA GLY A 165 -8.03 22.46 29.50
C GLY A 165 -9.54 22.23 29.49
N MET A 166 -10.34 23.18 28.98
CA MET A 166 -11.80 23.08 28.96
C MET A 166 -12.25 21.96 28.04
N GLU A 167 -13.14 21.11 28.53
CA GLU A 167 -13.80 20.10 27.71
C GLU A 167 -14.72 20.75 26.68
N LEU A 168 -14.34 20.62 25.41
CA LEU A 168 -15.12 21.10 24.28
C LEU A 168 -16.21 20.10 23.90
N ALA A 169 -15.89 18.80 23.97
CA ALA A 169 -16.81 17.72 23.65
C ALA A 169 -16.27 16.35 24.09
N ARG A 170 -17.19 15.41 24.28
CA ARG A 170 -16.89 14.00 24.55
C ARG A 170 -17.99 13.12 24.00
N TRP A 171 -17.60 12.02 23.38
CA TRP A 171 -18.53 11.07 22.76
C TRP A 171 -18.05 9.62 22.93
N ARG A 172 -19.00 8.69 22.78
CA ARG A 172 -18.71 7.25 22.83
C ARG A 172 -18.16 6.77 21.49
N ILE A 173 -17.38 5.69 21.53
CA ILE A 173 -16.79 5.02 20.36
C ILE A 173 -16.77 3.51 20.61
N GLY A 174 -15.82 2.77 20.03
CA GLY A 174 -15.65 1.34 20.32
C GLY A 174 -15.15 1.04 21.73
N ASN A 175 -15.14 -0.25 22.07
CA ASN A 175 -14.70 -0.73 23.37
C ASN A 175 -13.18 -0.59 23.53
N ARG A 176 -12.76 -0.05 24.69
CA ARG A 176 -11.36 0.14 25.09
C ARG A 176 -10.51 0.77 23.97
N PRO A 177 -10.80 2.01 23.56
CA PRO A 177 -9.95 2.76 22.64
C PRO A 177 -8.58 3.00 23.28
N THR A 178 -7.49 2.76 22.57
CA THR A 178 -6.12 2.87 23.12
C THR A 178 -5.22 3.86 22.42
N GLU A 179 -5.41 4.07 21.13
CA GLU A 179 -4.50 4.84 20.27
C GLU A 179 -5.34 5.76 19.39
N ILE A 180 -4.87 6.98 19.17
CA ILE A 180 -5.54 7.99 18.34
C ILE A 180 -4.49 8.75 17.54
N ILE A 181 -4.73 8.89 16.25
CA ILE A 181 -3.87 9.67 15.35
C ILE A 181 -4.72 10.56 14.45
N LEU A 182 -4.17 11.71 14.07
CA LEU A 182 -4.84 12.72 13.26
C LEU A 182 -4.28 12.76 11.83
N SER A 183 -5.18 12.98 10.87
CA SER A 183 -4.84 13.41 9.51
C SER A 183 -4.15 14.78 9.53
N ARG A 184 -3.29 15.06 8.54
CA ARG A 184 -2.52 16.33 8.47
C ARG A 184 -3.41 17.59 8.45
N ASN A 185 -4.65 17.49 7.96
CA ASN A 185 -5.60 18.61 7.96
C ASN A 185 -6.47 18.69 9.23
N GLY A 186 -6.31 17.74 10.17
CA GLY A 186 -7.02 17.70 11.44
C GLY A 186 -8.51 17.36 11.34
N GLN A 187 -9.03 17.00 10.16
CA GLN A 187 -10.46 16.77 9.95
C GLN A 187 -10.90 15.36 10.33
N VAL A 188 -10.02 14.37 10.10
CA VAL A 188 -10.23 12.96 10.40
C VAL A 188 -9.23 12.50 11.46
N ALA A 189 -9.72 11.76 12.45
CA ALA A 189 -8.90 10.95 13.34
C ALA A 189 -9.17 9.46 13.10
N LEU A 190 -8.15 8.63 13.29
CA LEU A 190 -8.30 7.19 13.43
C LEU A 190 -8.11 6.79 14.89
N VAL A 191 -8.96 5.88 15.38
CA VAL A 191 -8.91 5.39 16.77
C VAL A 191 -8.96 3.88 16.84
N LEU A 192 -7.98 3.28 17.52
CA LEU A 192 -7.86 1.84 17.66
C LEU A 192 -8.61 1.32 18.90
N ASN A 193 -9.66 0.52 18.68
CA ASN A 193 -10.48 -0.07 19.74
C ASN A 193 -10.02 -1.50 20.03
N ARG A 194 -9.10 -1.67 20.99
CA ARG A 194 -8.57 -2.99 21.36
C ARG A 194 -9.57 -3.89 22.09
N GLY A 195 -10.74 -3.40 22.48
CA GLY A 195 -11.81 -4.22 23.04
C GLY A 195 -12.69 -4.86 21.97
N ASP A 196 -12.99 -4.11 20.90
CA ASP A 196 -13.87 -4.53 19.80
C ASP A 196 -13.12 -5.18 18.62
N ASN A 197 -11.78 -5.25 18.67
CA ASN A 197 -10.92 -5.57 17.51
C ASN A 197 -11.29 -4.72 16.28
N SER A 198 -11.42 -3.40 16.46
CA SER A 198 -11.89 -2.50 15.40
C SER A 198 -11.10 -1.20 15.32
N LEU A 199 -11.15 -0.58 14.14
CA LEU A 199 -10.62 0.75 13.85
C LEU A 199 -11.80 1.70 13.59
N SER A 200 -11.89 2.78 14.34
CA SER A 200 -12.89 3.82 14.15
C SER A 200 -12.33 5.01 13.38
N VAL A 201 -13.13 5.55 12.48
CA VAL A 201 -12.88 6.78 11.72
C VAL A 201 -13.74 7.87 12.32
N VAL A 202 -13.13 8.97 12.75
CA VAL A 202 -13.79 10.01 13.56
C VAL A 202 -13.70 11.36 12.86
N GLY A 203 -14.85 12.04 12.72
CA GLY A 203 -14.93 13.39 12.19
C GLY A 203 -14.66 14.39 13.30
N VAL A 204 -13.44 14.92 13.36
CA VAL A 204 -12.95 15.74 14.48
C VAL A 204 -13.77 17.01 14.66
N GLY A 205 -14.11 17.69 13.56
CA GLY A 205 -14.97 18.88 13.58
C GLY A 205 -16.46 18.58 13.75
N LEU A 206 -16.88 17.33 13.53
CA LEU A 206 -18.28 16.88 13.64
C LEU A 206 -18.59 16.26 15.01
N GLY A 207 -17.57 15.85 15.76
CA GLY A 207 -17.73 15.26 17.10
C GLY A 207 -18.36 13.86 17.10
N ASN A 208 -18.20 13.11 16.01
CA ASN A 208 -18.82 11.79 15.86
C ASN A 208 -17.89 10.75 15.21
N GLU A 209 -18.21 9.48 15.45
CA GLU A 209 -17.70 8.36 14.67
C GLU A 209 -18.41 8.36 13.30
N LEU A 210 -17.62 8.49 12.23
CA LEU A 210 -18.10 8.42 10.85
C LEU A 210 -18.30 6.97 10.43
N GLN A 211 -17.39 6.08 10.83
CA GLN A 211 -17.43 4.66 10.51
C GLN A 211 -16.61 3.84 11.50
N ARG A 212 -17.00 2.57 11.67
CA ARG A 212 -16.21 1.54 12.35
C ARG A 212 -15.86 0.42 11.37
N ILE A 213 -14.62 -0.05 11.44
CA ILE A 213 -14.06 -1.11 10.60
C ILE A 213 -13.69 -2.26 11.54
N THR A 214 -14.32 -3.42 11.40
CA THR A 214 -13.90 -4.63 12.13
C THR A 214 -12.62 -5.17 11.52
N LEU A 215 -11.59 -5.37 12.33
CA LEU A 215 -10.32 -5.97 11.92
C LEU A 215 -10.47 -7.50 11.89
N GLU A 216 -9.64 -8.18 11.10
CA GLU A 216 -9.71 -9.63 10.93
C GLU A 216 -9.48 -10.41 12.24
N SER A 217 -10.10 -11.59 12.33
CA SER A 217 -10.00 -12.43 13.53
C SER A 217 -8.55 -12.90 13.74
N GLY A 218 -7.99 -12.61 14.92
CA GLY A 218 -6.60 -12.90 15.26
C GLY A 218 -5.62 -11.73 15.02
N ASP A 219 -6.04 -10.64 14.38
CA ASP A 219 -5.27 -9.40 14.29
C ASP A 219 -5.36 -8.58 15.58
N VAL A 220 -4.79 -9.06 16.70
CA VAL A 220 -4.66 -8.21 17.89
C VAL A 220 -3.80 -7.00 17.51
N PRO A 221 -4.34 -5.77 17.47
CA PRO A 221 -3.63 -4.66 16.88
C PRO A 221 -2.70 -4.02 17.91
N VAL A 222 -1.53 -3.58 17.46
CA VAL A 222 -0.41 -3.13 18.30
C VAL A 222 -0.10 -1.65 18.10
N ALA A 223 -0.09 -1.18 16.85
CA ALA A 223 0.26 0.19 16.48
C ALA A 223 -0.54 0.64 15.25
N LEU A 224 -0.74 1.95 15.13
CA LEU A 224 -1.59 2.59 14.14
C LEU A 224 -0.85 3.73 13.42
N ALA A 225 -0.91 3.77 12.09
CA ALA A 225 -0.43 4.90 11.28
C ALA A 225 -1.48 5.35 10.26
N MET A 226 -1.31 6.55 9.70
CA MET A 226 -2.21 7.13 8.69
C MET A 226 -1.39 7.75 7.56
N SER A 227 -1.86 7.63 6.33
CA SER A 227 -1.29 8.40 5.22
C SER A 227 -1.56 9.91 5.39
N PRO A 228 -0.63 10.81 5.01
CA PRO A 228 -0.77 12.25 5.25
C PRO A 228 -2.01 12.91 4.63
N ASN A 229 -2.61 12.28 3.62
CA ASN A 229 -3.84 12.75 2.96
C ASN A 229 -5.13 12.27 3.65
N GLY A 230 -5.03 11.47 4.73
CA GLY A 230 -6.17 10.94 5.46
C GLY A 230 -6.98 9.88 4.71
N ARG A 231 -6.42 9.25 3.66
CA ARG A 231 -7.12 8.24 2.84
C ARG A 231 -6.70 6.80 3.11
N SER A 232 -5.74 6.57 3.99
CA SER A 232 -5.26 5.20 4.28
C SER A 232 -4.93 5.08 5.76
N GLY A 233 -5.53 4.09 6.43
CA GLY A 233 -5.18 3.70 7.78
C GLY A 233 -4.31 2.44 7.75
N LEU A 234 -3.23 2.40 8.52
CA LEU A 234 -2.34 1.25 8.61
C LEU A 234 -2.42 0.68 10.02
N VAL A 235 -2.85 -0.58 10.15
CA VAL A 235 -2.92 -1.29 11.44
C VAL A 235 -1.90 -2.39 11.43
N ARG A 236 -0.99 -2.39 12.41
CA ARG A 236 -0.05 -3.49 12.64
C ARG A 236 -0.58 -4.44 13.69
N ASN A 237 -0.54 -5.75 13.43
CA ASN A 237 -0.93 -6.79 14.40
C ASN A 237 0.26 -7.33 15.23
N GLN A 238 -0.03 -8.12 16.27
CA GLN A 238 0.97 -8.79 17.11
C GLN A 238 1.89 -9.78 16.36
N ARG A 239 1.49 -10.25 15.17
CA ARG A 239 2.32 -11.12 14.31
C ARG A 239 3.29 -10.32 13.42
N GLY A 240 3.22 -8.99 13.44
CA GLY A 240 4.04 -8.08 12.65
C GLY A 240 3.44 -7.66 11.32
N VAL A 241 2.33 -8.28 10.88
CA VAL A 241 1.64 -7.96 9.62
C VAL A 241 1.05 -6.55 9.71
N VAL A 242 1.21 -5.77 8.64
CA VAL A 242 0.61 -4.45 8.49
C VAL A 242 -0.53 -4.56 7.48
N ARG A 243 -1.76 -4.20 7.85
CA ARG A 243 -2.87 -4.06 6.91
C ARG A 243 -3.14 -2.60 6.61
N VAL A 244 -3.31 -2.28 5.32
CA VAL A 244 -3.65 -0.95 4.81
C VAL A 244 -5.13 -0.94 4.45
N TYR A 245 -5.88 -0.02 5.06
CA TYR A 245 -7.32 0.17 4.87
C TYR A 245 -7.56 1.44 4.07
N ASP A 246 -8.22 1.37 2.90
CA ASP A 246 -8.59 2.55 2.11
C ASP A 246 -9.78 3.28 2.76
N LEU A 247 -9.53 4.47 3.31
CA LEU A 247 -10.51 5.25 4.05
C LEU A 247 -11.52 6.00 3.15
N SER A 248 -11.45 5.82 1.84
CA SER A 248 -12.27 6.49 0.84
C SER A 248 -13.17 5.56 0.03
N ASN A 249 -12.83 4.27 -0.11
CA ASN A 249 -13.60 3.30 -0.90
C ASN A 249 -14.00 2.05 -0.09
N GLY A 250 -14.98 2.21 0.81
CA GLY A 250 -15.59 1.08 1.53
C GLY A 250 -14.68 0.34 2.52
N PHE A 251 -13.48 0.86 2.82
CA PHE A 251 -12.60 0.35 3.86
C PHE A 251 -12.07 -1.07 3.63
N GLN A 252 -11.87 -1.44 2.36
CA GLN A 252 -11.20 -2.69 2.00
C GLN A 252 -9.75 -2.70 2.50
N ALA A 253 -9.32 -3.87 2.97
CA ALA A 253 -7.99 -4.11 3.50
C ALA A 253 -7.08 -4.76 2.45
N ALA A 254 -5.96 -4.12 2.15
CA ALA A 254 -4.82 -4.76 1.51
C ALA A 254 -3.81 -5.19 2.59
N SER A 255 -3.19 -6.36 2.43
CA SER A 255 -2.12 -6.80 3.32
C SER A 255 -0.76 -6.34 2.78
N LEU A 256 0.03 -5.70 3.64
CA LEU A 256 1.43 -5.35 3.41
C LEU A 256 2.30 -6.31 4.24
N VAL A 257 2.96 -7.24 3.56
CA VAL A 257 3.78 -8.29 4.21
C VAL A 257 5.16 -7.74 4.58
N GLY A 258 5.20 -6.94 5.64
CA GLY A 258 6.44 -6.63 6.35
C GLY A 258 6.83 -7.77 7.28
N GLY A 259 7.97 -8.42 7.05
CA GLY A 259 8.41 -9.58 7.83
C GLY A 259 8.70 -9.29 9.31
N LEU A 260 7.97 -10.00 10.19
CA LEU A 260 8.35 -10.46 11.54
C LEU A 260 8.74 -9.43 12.63
N ALA A 261 7.72 -8.90 13.36
CA ALA A 261 7.69 -8.38 14.77
C ALA A 261 8.81 -7.42 15.26
N SER A 262 8.76 -6.62 16.33
CA SER A 262 7.75 -6.13 17.27
C SER A 262 7.70 -4.59 17.18
N GLY A 263 6.98 -3.87 18.05
CA GLY A 263 7.01 -2.39 18.10
C GLY A 263 6.05 -1.59 17.20
N GLY A 264 6.49 -0.44 16.67
CA GLY A 264 5.68 0.58 15.98
C GLY A 264 5.65 0.55 14.44
N VAL A 265 4.83 1.44 13.87
CA VAL A 265 4.70 1.69 12.43
C VAL A 265 4.47 3.18 12.18
N ALA A 266 5.09 3.76 11.15
CA ALA A 266 4.88 5.15 10.74
C ALA A 266 4.81 5.29 9.21
N VAL A 267 4.13 6.33 8.73
CA VAL A 267 4.12 6.70 7.31
C VAL A 267 4.87 8.02 7.14
N THR A 268 5.71 8.13 6.11
CA THR A 268 6.44 9.37 5.83
C THR A 268 5.51 10.53 5.48
N ALA A 269 5.94 11.75 5.78
CA ALA A 269 5.19 12.99 5.56
C ALA A 269 4.90 13.31 4.07
N ASP A 270 5.56 12.63 3.14
CA ASP A 270 5.27 12.60 1.70
C ASP A 270 4.23 11.53 1.29
N GLY A 271 3.85 10.62 2.19
CA GLY A 271 2.95 9.50 1.93
C GLY A 271 3.50 8.47 0.93
N GLN A 272 4.81 8.33 0.79
CA GLN A 272 5.44 7.39 -0.15
C GLN A 272 6.00 6.14 0.54
N ARG A 273 6.39 6.21 1.81
CA ARG A 273 7.03 5.10 2.54
C ARG A 273 6.30 4.76 3.82
N VAL A 274 6.28 3.46 4.13
CA VAL A 274 5.96 2.92 5.44
C VAL A 274 7.28 2.53 6.11
N LEU A 275 7.45 2.93 7.37
CA LEU A 275 8.55 2.48 8.21
C LEU A 275 7.97 1.57 9.29
N VAL A 276 8.53 0.37 9.45
CA VAL A 276 8.10 -0.62 10.45
C VAL A 276 9.31 -1.03 11.28
N THR A 277 9.20 -0.98 12.60
CA THR A 277 10.26 -1.49 13.48
C THR A 277 10.26 -3.02 13.47
N SER A 278 11.45 -3.60 13.44
CA SER A 278 11.69 -5.03 13.60
C SER A 278 12.58 -5.28 14.81
N GLY A 279 12.00 -5.94 15.81
CA GLY A 279 12.62 -6.32 17.07
C GLY A 279 13.73 -7.36 16.86
N PRO A 280 13.41 -8.57 16.34
CA PRO A 280 14.37 -9.65 16.18
C PRO A 280 15.54 -9.35 15.25
N SER A 281 15.36 -8.47 14.25
CA SER A 281 16.44 -8.06 13.35
C SER A 281 17.09 -6.72 13.72
N ASN A 282 16.69 -6.08 14.82
CA ASN A 282 17.20 -4.79 15.29
C ASN A 282 17.26 -3.74 14.18
N SER A 283 16.16 -3.62 13.42
CA SER A 283 16.12 -2.80 12.20
C SER A 283 14.79 -2.08 12.00
N VAL A 284 14.78 -1.10 11.11
CA VAL A 284 13.55 -0.51 10.55
C VAL A 284 13.46 -0.94 9.09
N GLY A 285 12.40 -1.68 8.77
CA GLY A 285 12.03 -1.98 7.39
C GLY A 285 11.37 -0.77 6.75
N VAL A 286 11.86 -0.38 5.57
CA VAL A 286 11.29 0.67 4.75
C VAL A 286 10.59 0.01 3.57
N MET A 287 9.29 0.23 3.43
CA MET A 287 8.49 -0.27 2.32
C MET A 287 7.90 0.91 1.53
N ASN A 288 7.65 0.72 0.24
CA ASN A 288 6.85 1.65 -0.55
C ASN A 288 5.38 1.44 -0.17
N LEU A 289 4.68 2.51 0.23
CA LEU A 289 3.26 2.43 0.61
C LEU A 289 2.36 2.04 -0.57
N LEU A 290 2.81 2.28 -1.81
CA LEU A 290 2.01 2.12 -3.01
C LEU A 290 2.16 0.72 -3.61
N THR A 291 3.39 0.27 -3.87
CA THR A 291 3.67 -1.05 -4.48
C THR A 291 3.81 -2.17 -3.46
N SER A 292 3.70 -1.88 -2.16
CA SER A 292 4.03 -2.80 -1.06
C SER A 292 5.48 -3.33 -1.02
N ALA A 293 6.32 -2.97 -1.99
CA ALA A 293 7.68 -3.50 -2.13
C ALA A 293 8.61 -3.02 -1.01
N SER A 294 9.49 -3.91 -0.55
CA SER A 294 10.61 -3.56 0.33
C SER A 294 11.59 -2.64 -0.41
N VAL A 295 11.93 -1.51 0.21
CA VAL A 295 12.91 -0.55 -0.31
C VAL A 295 14.29 -0.80 0.31
N THR A 296 14.35 -0.96 1.63
CA THR A 296 15.59 -1.27 2.36
C THR A 296 15.31 -1.62 3.83
N ASN A 297 16.34 -2.11 4.53
CA ASN A 297 16.35 -2.26 5.99
C ASN A 297 17.46 -1.37 6.59
N ILE A 298 17.12 -0.60 7.62
CA ILE A 298 18.04 0.28 8.36
C ILE A 298 18.33 -0.34 9.72
N SER A 299 19.57 -0.74 10.02
CA SER A 299 19.95 -1.22 11.37
C SER A 299 19.83 -0.10 12.41
N VAL A 300 19.30 -0.42 13.59
CA VAL A 300 19.07 0.51 14.72
C VAL A 300 19.55 -0.11 16.05
N GLY A 301 19.13 0.43 17.19
CA GLY A 301 19.39 -0.13 18.51
C GLY A 301 18.70 -1.48 18.75
N GLN A 302 18.91 -2.06 19.93
CA GLN A 302 18.35 -3.39 20.23
C GLN A 302 16.85 -3.29 20.51
N GLU A 303 16.08 -4.17 19.87
CA GLU A 303 14.64 -4.31 19.99
C GLU A 303 13.89 -2.96 19.87
N PRO A 304 13.79 -2.39 18.65
CA PRO A 304 13.06 -1.15 18.41
C PRO A 304 11.57 -1.27 18.78
N LEU A 305 11.14 -0.42 19.70
CA LEU A 305 9.83 -0.39 20.34
C LEU A 305 8.82 0.49 19.60
N ASP A 306 9.25 1.66 19.11
CA ASP A 306 8.35 2.62 18.47
C ASP A 306 9.09 3.56 17.50
N ILE A 307 8.34 4.19 16.58
CA ILE A 307 8.87 5.03 15.51
C ILE A 307 7.95 6.22 15.18
N ALA A 308 8.52 7.42 15.07
CA ALA A 308 7.81 8.65 14.73
C ALA A 308 8.52 9.43 13.62
N THR A 309 7.77 10.06 12.70
CA THR A 309 8.30 10.82 11.55
C THR A 309 8.13 12.33 11.69
N SER A 310 9.09 13.13 11.20
CA SER A 310 8.99 14.59 11.21
C SER A 310 8.02 15.10 10.12
N ALA A 311 7.29 16.18 10.43
CA ALA A 311 6.33 16.77 9.50
C ALA A 311 7.00 17.33 8.23
N ASP A 312 8.27 17.73 8.32
CA ASP A 312 9.09 18.23 7.21
C ASP A 312 9.72 17.13 6.32
N ASN A 313 9.37 15.87 6.57
CA ASN A 313 9.76 14.68 5.80
C ASN A 313 11.27 14.39 5.75
N ARG A 314 12.06 14.94 6.68
CA ARG A 314 13.52 14.75 6.75
C ARG A 314 13.97 13.67 7.70
N PHE A 315 13.16 13.33 8.69
CA PHE A 315 13.63 12.54 9.82
C PHE A 315 12.59 11.52 10.28
N ALA A 316 13.08 10.41 10.81
CA ALA A 316 12.32 9.53 11.67
C ALA A 316 13.13 9.28 12.95
N ALA A 317 12.48 9.23 14.11
CA ALA A 317 13.10 8.84 15.36
C ALA A 317 12.61 7.43 15.74
N VAL A 318 13.51 6.61 16.29
CA VAL A 318 13.24 5.23 16.70
C VAL A 318 13.63 5.07 18.17
N LEU A 319 12.70 4.59 18.99
CA LEU A 319 12.94 4.22 20.40
C LEU A 319 13.30 2.74 20.46
N ASN A 320 14.39 2.41 21.16
CA ASN A 320 14.88 1.03 21.28
C ASN A 320 14.84 0.57 22.74
N ALA A 321 14.56 -0.72 22.96
CA ALA A 321 14.57 -1.35 24.27
C ALA A 321 15.94 -1.27 24.96
N SER A 322 17.03 -1.07 24.20
CA SER A 322 18.36 -0.76 24.75
C SER A 322 18.45 0.57 25.53
N GLY A 323 17.39 1.38 25.60
CA GLY A 323 17.43 2.70 26.24
C GLY A 323 18.07 3.77 25.36
N THR A 324 17.91 3.66 24.04
CA THR A 324 18.49 4.58 23.05
C THR A 324 17.45 5.10 22.06
N LEU A 325 17.65 6.33 21.59
CA LEU A 325 16.93 6.92 20.47
C LEU A 325 17.85 7.05 19.26
N ASN A 326 17.48 6.47 18.12
CA ASN A 326 18.14 6.75 16.84
C ASN A 326 17.36 7.81 16.07
N LEU A 327 18.06 8.81 15.51
CA LEU A 327 17.53 9.66 14.46
C LEU A 327 17.97 9.10 13.10
N LEU A 328 16.99 8.80 12.25
CA LEU A 328 17.17 8.41 10.86
C LEU A 328 17.08 9.64 9.97
N GLY A 329 18.03 9.82 9.08
CA GLY A 329 17.89 10.75 7.95
C GLY A 329 16.98 10.15 6.89
N LEU A 330 16.04 10.95 6.38
CA LEU A 330 15.19 10.68 5.24
C LEU A 330 15.58 11.69 4.15
N PRO A 331 16.24 11.26 3.06
CA PRO A 331 16.72 12.17 2.01
C PRO A 331 15.63 13.09 1.49
N ARG A 332 15.97 14.36 1.25
CA ARG A 332 15.07 15.33 0.63
C ARG A 332 15.07 15.19 -0.89
N GLY A 333 13.88 15.35 -1.47
CA GLY A 333 13.58 14.89 -2.83
C GLY A 333 13.04 13.46 -2.79
N CYS A 334 12.64 12.93 -3.94
CA CYS A 334 12.60 11.49 -4.08
C CYS A 334 14.00 10.96 -3.73
N LEU A 335 14.09 9.83 -3.04
CA LEU A 335 15.27 8.98 -3.20
C LEU A 335 15.43 8.81 -4.72
N GLY A 336 16.62 9.09 -5.25
CA GLY A 336 16.86 9.44 -6.66
C GLY A 336 16.54 8.37 -7.71
N VAL A 337 15.83 7.31 -7.33
CA VAL A 337 14.76 6.80 -8.20
C VAL A 337 13.80 7.95 -8.54
N ARG A 338 14.14 8.63 -9.64
CA ARG A 338 13.33 8.41 -10.85
C ARG A 338 13.18 6.90 -10.94
N THR A 339 12.13 6.36 -10.35
CA THR A 339 11.69 5.05 -10.74
C THR A 339 11.25 5.24 -12.20
N GLN A 340 12.18 4.97 -13.12
CA GLN A 340 11.98 3.74 -13.88
C GLN A 340 11.69 2.72 -12.79
N ILE A 341 10.40 2.50 -12.57
CA ILE A 341 9.95 1.28 -11.94
C ILE A 341 10.68 0.22 -12.80
N ASP A 342 11.47 -0.64 -12.17
CA ASP A 342 12.23 -1.62 -12.94
C ASP A 342 11.22 -2.67 -13.39
N SER A 343 10.55 -2.28 -14.46
CA SER A 343 9.31 -2.82 -14.96
C SER A 343 9.47 -2.99 -16.44
N THR A 344 9.03 -4.14 -16.93
CA THR A 344 9.16 -4.43 -18.35
C THR A 344 8.00 -3.75 -19.08
N PRO A 345 8.26 -2.86 -20.06
CA PRO A 345 7.19 -2.31 -20.86
C PRO A 345 6.45 -3.45 -21.58
N ILE A 346 5.13 -3.46 -21.49
CA ILE A 346 4.27 -4.45 -22.13
C ILE A 346 3.26 -3.72 -23.03
N ALA A 347 3.19 -4.07 -24.32
CA ALA A 347 2.17 -3.52 -25.19
C ALA A 347 0.86 -4.31 -25.04
N CYS A 348 -0.25 -3.69 -25.42
CA CYS A 348 -1.51 -4.39 -25.52
C CYS A 348 -1.47 -5.38 -26.69
N GLY A 349 -1.73 -6.66 -26.41
CA GLY A 349 -1.53 -7.78 -27.34
C GLY A 349 -0.23 -8.56 -27.11
N ASP A 350 0.66 -8.09 -26.21
CA ASP A 350 1.87 -8.82 -25.85
C ASP A 350 1.62 -9.82 -24.71
N HIS A 351 2.45 -10.87 -24.71
CA HIS A 351 2.69 -11.72 -23.54
C HIS A 351 4.18 -11.67 -23.18
N LEU A 352 4.50 -11.67 -21.89
CA LEU A 352 5.88 -11.62 -21.39
C LEU A 352 6.11 -12.68 -20.32
N THR A 353 7.27 -13.35 -20.39
CA THR A 353 7.73 -14.27 -19.36
C THR A 353 8.42 -13.51 -18.24
N GLY A 354 8.08 -13.82 -16.99
CA GLY A 354 8.78 -13.33 -15.80
C GLY A 354 9.16 -14.46 -14.85
N SER A 355 10.00 -14.15 -13.87
CA SER A 355 10.29 -15.03 -12.72
C SER A 355 10.60 -14.17 -11.51
N LEU A 356 10.10 -14.54 -10.33
CA LEU A 356 10.44 -13.86 -9.08
C LEU A 356 11.70 -14.51 -8.47
N PRO A 357 12.72 -13.74 -8.06
CA PRO A 357 13.93 -14.31 -7.47
C PRO A 357 13.69 -14.90 -6.07
N ASP A 358 12.65 -14.44 -5.37
CA ASP A 358 12.19 -14.96 -4.08
C ASP A 358 10.68 -14.66 -3.87
N PRO A 359 10.02 -15.27 -2.86
CA PRO A 359 8.59 -15.05 -2.59
C PRO A 359 8.23 -13.66 -2.02
N VAL A 360 9.20 -12.79 -1.70
CA VAL A 360 8.93 -11.42 -1.22
C VAL A 360 9.13 -10.36 -2.30
N SER A 361 9.57 -10.78 -3.49
CA SER A 361 9.75 -9.95 -4.68
C SER A 361 8.45 -9.73 -5.45
N THR A 362 8.45 -8.75 -6.33
CA THR A 362 7.28 -8.38 -7.16
C THR A 362 7.71 -8.17 -8.60
N GLY A 363 7.02 -8.80 -9.53
CA GLY A 363 7.18 -8.57 -10.97
C GLY A 363 6.41 -7.33 -11.39
N LEU A 364 7.03 -6.46 -12.17
CA LEU A 364 6.45 -5.16 -12.53
C LEU A 364 6.41 -5.02 -14.05
N PHE A 365 5.26 -4.63 -14.60
CA PHE A 365 5.09 -4.39 -16.03
C PHE A 365 4.33 -3.08 -16.25
N GLU A 366 4.77 -2.25 -17.19
CA GLU A 366 4.14 -0.94 -17.43
C GLU A 366 3.54 -0.81 -18.84
N PHE A 367 2.37 -0.16 -18.93
CA PHE A 367 1.71 0.14 -20.19
C PHE A 367 1.02 1.51 -20.14
N ALA A 368 0.81 2.16 -21.28
CA ALA A 368 0.09 3.43 -21.36
C ALA A 368 -1.29 3.25 -21.99
N ALA A 369 -2.32 3.86 -21.41
CA ALA A 369 -3.70 3.74 -21.90
C ALA A 369 -4.54 5.00 -21.67
N THR A 370 -5.60 5.15 -22.46
CA THR A 370 -6.58 6.23 -22.34
C THR A 370 -7.77 5.83 -21.49
N GLN A 371 -8.39 6.81 -20.83
CA GLN A 371 -9.65 6.65 -20.09
C GLN A 371 -10.70 5.92 -20.94
N GLY A 372 -11.39 4.96 -20.35
CA GLY A 372 -12.40 4.13 -21.01
C GLY A 372 -11.84 3.00 -21.86
N THR A 373 -10.51 2.88 -22.00
CA THR A 373 -9.89 1.67 -22.54
C THR A 373 -10.22 0.50 -21.62
N VAL A 374 -10.77 -0.58 -22.17
CA VAL A 374 -11.03 -1.82 -21.44
C VAL A 374 -9.81 -2.73 -21.61
N VAL A 375 -9.32 -3.29 -20.50
CA VAL A 375 -8.18 -4.21 -20.49
C VAL A 375 -8.51 -5.52 -19.79
N THR A 376 -7.93 -6.59 -20.28
CA THR A 376 -7.87 -7.89 -19.59
C THR A 376 -6.40 -8.21 -19.33
N ILE A 377 -6.07 -8.57 -18.09
CA ILE A 377 -4.73 -8.94 -17.63
C ILE A 377 -4.80 -10.32 -17.02
N GLU A 378 -3.87 -11.19 -17.39
CA GLU A 378 -3.78 -12.55 -16.87
C GLU A 378 -2.35 -12.87 -16.45
N VAL A 379 -2.19 -13.51 -15.30
CA VAL A 379 -0.92 -14.07 -14.81
C VAL A 379 -1.06 -15.59 -14.68
N ARG A 380 -0.26 -16.35 -15.45
CA ARG A 380 -0.19 -17.82 -15.40
C ARG A 380 1.16 -18.28 -14.86
N PRO A 381 1.24 -19.12 -13.81
CA PRO A 381 2.47 -19.84 -13.48
C PRO A 381 2.93 -20.72 -14.65
N GLN A 382 4.23 -20.86 -14.90
CA GLN A 382 4.73 -21.78 -15.93
C GLN A 382 4.71 -23.24 -15.43
N PRO A 383 4.73 -24.25 -16.33
CA PRO A 383 4.76 -25.66 -15.95
C PRO A 383 5.96 -25.99 -15.05
N GLY A 384 5.70 -26.39 -13.81
CA GLY A 384 6.72 -26.70 -12.78
C GLY A 384 6.95 -25.57 -11.76
N SER A 385 6.40 -24.39 -11.99
CA SER A 385 6.39 -23.27 -11.04
C SER A 385 5.55 -23.61 -9.80
N VAL A 386 6.02 -23.20 -8.62
CA VAL A 386 5.31 -23.27 -7.34
C VAL A 386 4.65 -21.94 -6.95
N LEU A 387 4.61 -20.99 -7.89
CA LEU A 387 4.01 -19.68 -7.69
C LEU A 387 2.49 -19.81 -7.50
N ASN A 388 1.99 -19.28 -6.39
CA ASN A 388 0.60 -18.84 -6.26
C ASN A 388 0.59 -17.33 -6.53
N PRO A 389 0.12 -16.87 -7.72
CA PRO A 389 0.21 -15.46 -8.10
C PRO A 389 -0.97 -14.66 -7.57
N ARG A 390 -0.72 -13.39 -7.27
CA ARG A 390 -1.72 -12.33 -7.15
C ARG A 390 -1.38 -11.22 -8.13
N VAL A 391 -2.38 -10.65 -8.78
CA VAL A 391 -2.21 -9.52 -9.70
C VAL A 391 -2.84 -8.25 -9.12
N LEU A 392 -2.15 -7.13 -9.25
CA LEU A 392 -2.70 -5.79 -9.02
C LEU A 392 -2.49 -4.90 -10.25
N LEU A 393 -3.45 -4.01 -10.49
CA LEU A 393 -3.35 -2.97 -11.49
C LEU A 393 -3.41 -1.60 -10.80
N SER A 394 -2.37 -0.78 -10.99
CA SER A 394 -2.20 0.53 -10.35
C SER A 394 -2.01 1.63 -11.41
N LEU A 395 -2.57 2.83 -11.19
CA LEU A 395 -2.41 3.96 -12.12
C LEU A 395 -1.24 4.85 -11.69
N VAL A 396 -0.25 5.07 -12.55
CA VAL A 396 0.84 6.03 -12.30
C VAL A 396 0.32 7.46 -12.46
N GLY A 397 0.31 8.21 -11.35
CA GLY A 397 -0.01 9.64 -11.33
C GLY A 397 1.20 10.55 -11.57
N ASP A 398 0.90 11.84 -11.74
CA ASP A 398 1.87 12.88 -12.08
C ASP A 398 3.12 12.87 -11.16
N GLY A 399 4.30 12.85 -11.77
CA GLY A 399 5.58 12.76 -11.07
C GLY A 399 5.98 11.36 -10.61
N GLY A 400 5.36 10.30 -11.14
CA GLY A 400 5.70 8.89 -10.84
C GLY A 400 5.05 8.35 -9.56
N ARG A 401 3.96 8.98 -9.09
CA ARG A 401 3.29 8.63 -7.83
C ARG A 401 2.03 7.83 -8.15
N LEU A 402 2.02 6.54 -7.86
CA LEU A 402 0.84 5.70 -8.08
C LEU A 402 -0.39 6.30 -7.35
N ARG A 403 -1.49 6.42 -8.09
CA ARG A 403 -2.85 6.49 -7.56
C ARG A 403 -3.28 5.04 -7.27
N ALA A 404 -4.07 4.86 -6.21
CA ALA A 404 -4.39 3.57 -5.59
C ALA A 404 -4.74 2.45 -6.59
N GLY A 405 -4.42 1.21 -6.21
CA GLY A 405 -4.75 0.00 -6.96
C GLY A 405 -6.22 0.02 -7.42
N VAL A 406 -6.40 -0.07 -8.73
CA VAL A 406 -7.68 0.16 -9.41
C VAL A 406 -8.44 -1.15 -9.61
N ALA A 407 -7.72 -2.26 -9.72
CA ALA A 407 -8.23 -3.63 -9.76
C ALA A 407 -7.18 -4.62 -9.18
N GLY A 408 -7.62 -5.81 -8.83
CA GLY A 408 -6.74 -6.92 -8.44
C GLY A 408 -7.52 -8.20 -8.15
N ASP A 409 -6.87 -9.34 -8.35
CA ASP A 409 -7.43 -10.69 -8.17
C ASP A 409 -6.40 -11.62 -7.51
N ARG A 410 -6.89 -12.68 -6.85
CA ARG A 410 -6.11 -13.50 -5.92
C ARG A 410 -5.99 -14.99 -6.24
N ASP A 411 -6.95 -15.59 -6.94
CA ASP A 411 -6.95 -17.02 -7.30
C ASP A 411 -8.12 -17.42 -8.24
N SER A 412 -8.71 -16.49 -9.00
CA SER A 412 -9.96 -16.76 -9.73
C SER A 412 -9.79 -17.55 -11.04
N GLY A 413 -8.56 -17.84 -11.48
CA GLY A 413 -8.27 -18.49 -12.77
C GLY A 413 -8.10 -20.01 -12.71
N PRO A 414 -8.52 -20.77 -13.75
CA PRO A 414 -8.19 -22.20 -13.87
C PRO A 414 -6.67 -22.43 -13.79
N ALA A 415 -6.29 -23.57 -13.20
CA ALA A 415 -4.91 -23.96 -12.90
C ALA A 415 -4.10 -23.04 -11.96
N GLY A 416 -4.73 -22.11 -11.24
CA GLY A 416 -4.07 -21.30 -10.19
C GLY A 416 -3.41 -20.03 -10.72
N GLY A 417 -4.03 -19.37 -11.70
CA GLY A 417 -3.65 -18.04 -12.17
C GLY A 417 -4.45 -16.91 -11.50
N ALA A 418 -4.03 -15.66 -11.72
CA ALA A 418 -4.69 -14.45 -11.19
C ALA A 418 -5.08 -13.49 -12.33
N TRP A 419 -6.34 -13.06 -12.37
CA TRP A 419 -7.00 -12.51 -13.55
C TRP A 419 -7.74 -11.18 -13.27
N ILE A 420 -7.48 -10.14 -14.07
CA ILE A 420 -8.31 -8.93 -14.13
C ILE A 420 -9.02 -8.93 -15.48
N THR A 421 -10.34 -9.16 -15.51
CA THR A 421 -11.12 -9.30 -16.75
C THR A 421 -11.94 -8.05 -17.06
N ALA A 422 -11.97 -7.64 -18.33
CA ALA A 422 -12.85 -6.60 -18.87
C ALA A 422 -12.87 -5.28 -18.07
N TYR A 423 -11.71 -4.85 -17.56
CA TYR A 423 -11.64 -3.72 -16.64
C TYR A 423 -11.57 -2.37 -17.39
N PRO A 424 -12.57 -1.47 -17.24
CA PRO A 424 -12.56 -0.15 -17.87
C PRO A 424 -11.67 0.83 -17.10
N LEU A 425 -10.56 1.23 -17.71
CA LEU A 425 -9.57 2.12 -17.10
C LEU A 425 -10.17 3.51 -16.81
N PRO A 426 -10.17 3.99 -15.55
CA PRO A 426 -10.95 5.17 -15.18
C PRO A 426 -10.34 6.50 -15.60
N LEU A 427 -9.06 6.54 -15.99
CA LEU A 427 -8.31 7.75 -16.33
C LEU A 427 -7.31 7.46 -17.46
N THR A 428 -6.86 8.50 -18.17
CA THR A 428 -5.73 8.40 -19.09
C THR A 428 -4.43 8.48 -18.31
N GLY A 429 -3.48 7.58 -18.57
CA GLY A 429 -2.17 7.58 -17.91
C GLY A 429 -1.35 6.31 -18.19
N THR A 430 -0.19 6.22 -17.53
CA THR A 430 0.58 4.98 -17.44
C THR A 430 0.01 4.11 -16.33
N TYR A 431 -0.09 2.81 -16.56
CA TYR A 431 -0.56 1.81 -15.63
C TYR A 431 0.56 0.81 -15.34
N LEU A 432 0.53 0.26 -14.12
CA LEU A 432 1.47 -0.73 -13.62
C LEU A 432 0.72 -2.02 -13.29
N ILE A 433 1.20 -3.14 -13.80
CA ILE A 433 0.77 -4.49 -13.45
C ILE A 433 1.80 -5.03 -12.45
N GLU A 434 1.33 -5.45 -11.28
CA GLU A 434 2.17 -5.97 -10.20
C GLU A 434 1.85 -7.45 -9.98
N VAL A 435 2.83 -8.32 -10.19
CA VAL A 435 2.76 -9.77 -9.97
C VAL A 435 3.42 -10.10 -8.65
N ILE A 436 2.62 -10.59 -7.70
CA ILE A 436 3.01 -10.85 -6.31
C ILE A 436 2.92 -12.36 -6.05
N ALA A 437 3.91 -12.94 -5.38
CA ALA A 437 3.78 -14.28 -4.80
C ALA A 437 2.96 -14.24 -3.50
N GLU A 438 1.88 -15.01 -3.42
CA GLU A 438 1.23 -15.36 -2.15
C GLU A 438 1.66 -16.78 -1.65
N THR A 439 2.67 -17.40 -2.29
CA THR A 439 3.36 -18.60 -1.77
C THR A 439 4.42 -18.23 -0.72
N SER A 440 4.67 -19.11 0.24
CA SER A 440 5.70 -18.94 1.29
C SER A 440 6.85 -19.94 1.19
N VAL A 441 6.98 -20.63 0.05
CA VAL A 441 7.94 -21.73 -0.17
C VAL A 441 8.93 -21.32 -1.26
N GLU A 442 10.22 -21.52 -1.01
CA GLU A 442 11.27 -21.34 -2.04
C GLU A 442 11.17 -22.42 -3.12
N GLY A 443 11.25 -22.02 -4.38
CA GLY A 443 11.14 -22.90 -5.55
C GLY A 443 11.19 -22.09 -6.84
N ASP A 444 10.81 -22.70 -7.97
CA ASP A 444 10.64 -21.94 -9.22
C ASP A 444 9.39 -21.06 -9.12
N LEU A 445 9.55 -19.76 -9.39
CA LEU A 445 8.49 -18.75 -9.37
C LEU A 445 8.34 -18.11 -10.75
N SER A 446 8.48 -18.90 -11.80
CA SER A 446 8.30 -18.53 -13.21
C SER A 446 6.82 -18.36 -13.58
N TYR A 447 6.53 -17.39 -14.45
CA TYR A 447 5.17 -17.04 -14.89
C TYR A 447 5.16 -16.37 -16.27
N LEU A 448 3.95 -16.27 -16.85
CA LEU A 448 3.60 -15.49 -18.01
C LEU A 448 2.62 -14.38 -17.59
N VAL A 449 2.81 -13.17 -18.10
CA VAL A 449 1.84 -12.07 -18.00
C VAL A 449 1.32 -11.76 -19.39
N PHE A 450 0.00 -11.70 -19.52
CA PHE A 450 -0.72 -11.29 -20.72
C PHE A 450 -1.36 -9.93 -20.46
N LEU A 451 -1.21 -8.98 -21.37
CA LEU A 451 -1.99 -7.74 -21.38
C LEU A 451 -2.76 -7.65 -22.70
N GLU A 452 -4.07 -7.80 -22.62
CA GLU A 452 -4.96 -7.54 -23.73
C GLU A 452 -5.69 -6.22 -23.56
N ARG A 453 -5.79 -5.48 -24.66
CA ARG A 453 -6.75 -4.40 -24.81
C ARG A 453 -7.97 -4.97 -25.51
N GLU A 454 -9.13 -4.80 -24.91
CA GLU A 454 -10.41 -4.98 -25.59
C GLU A 454 -10.62 -3.77 -26.50
N ASP A 455 -9.84 -3.75 -27.58
CA ASP A 455 -9.80 -2.63 -28.49
C ASP A 455 -11.07 -2.68 -29.33
N SER A 456 -12.06 -1.87 -28.95
CA SER A 456 -13.35 -1.84 -29.62
C SER A 456 -13.18 -1.62 -31.12
N ALA A 457 -12.15 -0.91 -31.59
CA ALA A 457 -11.88 -0.78 -33.02
C ALA A 457 -11.44 -2.09 -33.72
N ALA A 458 -10.63 -2.92 -33.07
CA ALA A 458 -10.20 -4.21 -33.61
C ALA A 458 -11.31 -5.26 -33.51
N VAL A 459 -12.06 -5.27 -32.40
CA VAL A 459 -13.28 -6.08 -32.26
C VAL A 459 -14.34 -5.64 -33.28
N GLN A 460 -14.47 -4.34 -33.58
CA GLN A 460 -15.39 -3.80 -34.61
C GLN A 460 -14.91 -4.09 -36.05
N ALA A 461 -13.60 -4.24 -36.29
CA ALA A 461 -13.07 -4.73 -37.56
C ALA A 461 -13.28 -6.25 -37.72
N GLY A 462 -13.01 -7.03 -36.67
CA GLY A 462 -13.33 -8.45 -36.60
C GLY A 462 -14.83 -8.72 -36.80
N LEU A 463 -15.70 -7.94 -36.16
CA LEU A 463 -17.16 -7.88 -36.34
C LEU A 463 -17.61 -7.78 -37.80
N ALA A 464 -16.92 -6.95 -38.59
CA ALA A 464 -17.24 -6.74 -40.00
C ALA A 464 -16.88 -7.97 -40.84
N ALA A 465 -15.80 -8.67 -40.49
CA ALA A 465 -15.36 -9.92 -41.10
C ALA A 465 -15.99 -11.19 -40.49
N ALA A 466 -16.66 -11.08 -39.34
CA ALA A 466 -17.08 -12.21 -38.52
C ALA A 466 -18.06 -13.13 -39.25
N VAL A 467 -17.79 -14.43 -39.17
CA VAL A 467 -18.64 -15.48 -39.77
C VAL A 467 -19.98 -15.51 -39.04
N GLN A 468 -21.06 -15.39 -39.80
CA GLN A 468 -22.42 -15.52 -39.27
C GLN A 468 -22.68 -16.98 -38.87
N LEU A 469 -22.99 -17.19 -37.60
CA LEU A 469 -23.42 -18.48 -37.07
C LEU A 469 -24.95 -18.53 -36.94
N GLU A 470 -25.46 -19.75 -37.05
CA GLU A 470 -26.82 -20.12 -36.68
C GLU A 470 -26.79 -20.84 -35.32
N MET A 471 -27.81 -20.59 -34.49
CA MET A 471 -27.88 -21.20 -33.16
C MET A 471 -28.21 -22.70 -33.26
N GLY A 472 -27.48 -23.55 -32.53
CA GLY A 472 -27.59 -25.01 -32.62
C GLY A 472 -26.62 -25.67 -33.61
N GLY A 473 -25.70 -24.91 -34.22
CA GLY A 473 -24.70 -25.43 -35.17
C GLY A 473 -23.33 -25.75 -34.55
N THR A 474 -22.57 -26.59 -35.26
CA THR A 474 -21.14 -26.84 -35.05
C THR A 474 -20.36 -26.39 -36.29
N PHE A 475 -19.25 -25.69 -36.08
CA PHE A 475 -18.48 -25.02 -37.12
C PHE A 475 -16.99 -25.32 -36.96
N SER A 476 -16.32 -25.76 -38.03
CA SER A 476 -14.87 -26.00 -38.01
C SER A 476 -14.09 -24.72 -38.32
N GLY A 477 -13.00 -24.47 -37.60
CA GLY A 477 -12.06 -23.38 -37.84
C GLY A 477 -10.60 -23.82 -37.67
N THR A 478 -9.65 -22.98 -38.08
CA THR A 478 -8.20 -23.24 -37.98
C THR A 478 -7.45 -21.93 -37.79
N ILE A 479 -6.74 -21.80 -36.67
CA ILE A 479 -5.79 -20.72 -36.42
C ILE A 479 -4.57 -20.97 -37.32
N SER A 480 -4.57 -20.36 -38.51
CA SER A 480 -3.67 -20.67 -39.61
C SER A 480 -2.32 -19.96 -39.49
N ALA A 481 -2.23 -18.88 -38.70
CA ALA A 481 -1.00 -18.11 -38.49
C ALA A 481 -0.81 -17.56 -37.07
N PRO A 482 0.45 -17.27 -36.69
CA PRO A 482 0.89 -16.35 -35.64
C PRO A 482 -0.12 -15.35 -35.10
N GLY A 483 -0.80 -15.62 -33.97
CA GLY A 483 -1.71 -14.67 -33.33
C GLY A 483 -2.99 -14.33 -34.13
N GLU A 484 -3.38 -15.18 -35.08
CA GLU A 484 -4.66 -15.07 -35.78
C GLU A 484 -5.85 -15.23 -34.81
N LEU A 485 -6.93 -14.49 -35.10
CA LEU A 485 -8.13 -14.38 -34.27
C LEU A 485 -9.35 -14.67 -35.14
N ASP A 486 -10.03 -15.79 -34.89
CA ASP A 486 -11.24 -16.16 -35.60
C ASP A 486 -12.46 -15.50 -34.93
N TYR A 487 -13.23 -14.72 -35.72
CA TYR A 487 -14.41 -14.02 -35.24
C TYR A 487 -15.70 -14.63 -35.79
N TYR A 488 -16.66 -14.81 -34.89
CA TYR A 488 -17.98 -15.36 -35.15
C TYR A 488 -19.06 -14.42 -34.59
N ARG A 489 -20.26 -14.46 -35.16
CA ARG A 489 -21.39 -13.64 -34.68
C ARG A 489 -22.72 -14.36 -34.81
N LEU A 490 -23.61 -14.14 -33.84
CA LEU A 490 -25.00 -14.56 -33.87
C LEU A 490 -25.93 -13.46 -33.33
N SER A 491 -27.22 -13.54 -33.64
CA SER A 491 -28.24 -12.73 -32.96
C SER A 491 -28.68 -13.43 -31.68
N GLY A 492 -29.04 -12.67 -30.66
CA GLY A 492 -29.67 -13.19 -29.45
C GLY A 492 -30.45 -12.13 -28.67
N GLN A 493 -31.30 -12.59 -27.74
CA GLN A 493 -32.24 -11.75 -26.99
C GLN A 493 -31.81 -11.55 -25.54
N GLN A 494 -32.15 -10.41 -24.93
CA GLN A 494 -31.88 -10.15 -23.53
C GLN A 494 -32.43 -11.27 -22.64
N GLY A 495 -31.56 -11.82 -21.79
CA GLY A 495 -31.92 -12.91 -20.88
C GLY A 495 -31.83 -14.31 -21.47
N GLU A 496 -31.62 -14.47 -22.78
CA GLU A 496 -31.32 -15.76 -23.40
C GLU A 496 -29.97 -16.32 -22.90
N VAL A 497 -29.83 -17.64 -22.80
CA VAL A 497 -28.56 -18.28 -22.42
C VAL A 497 -27.96 -18.96 -23.65
N ILE A 498 -26.76 -18.52 -24.02
CA ILE A 498 -25.92 -19.17 -25.03
C ILE A 498 -24.92 -20.07 -24.31
N GLN A 499 -24.79 -21.32 -24.74
CA GLN A 499 -23.63 -22.16 -24.44
C GLN A 499 -22.78 -22.33 -25.71
N ALA A 500 -21.49 -22.08 -25.57
CA ALA A 500 -20.53 -22.16 -26.65
C ALA A 500 -19.32 -23.00 -26.21
N GLU A 501 -18.84 -23.89 -27.06
CA GLU A 501 -17.78 -24.85 -26.73
C GLU A 501 -16.83 -25.03 -27.92
N VAL A 502 -15.53 -24.91 -27.67
CA VAL A 502 -14.46 -25.15 -28.64
C VAL A 502 -13.81 -26.50 -28.33
N ALA A 503 -14.03 -27.47 -29.21
CA ALA A 503 -13.36 -28.74 -29.20
C ALA A 503 -12.06 -28.65 -30.02
N ALA A 504 -10.90 -28.81 -29.38
CA ALA A 504 -9.59 -28.84 -30.01
C ALA A 504 -8.80 -30.08 -29.56
N VAL A 505 -8.60 -30.24 -28.26
CA VAL A 505 -7.79 -31.34 -27.69
C VAL A 505 -8.49 -32.69 -27.86
N ARG A 506 -9.82 -32.75 -27.72
CA ARG A 506 -10.58 -33.97 -28.04
C ARG A 506 -10.52 -34.38 -29.52
N LEU A 507 -10.11 -33.46 -30.40
CA LEU A 507 -9.89 -33.70 -31.83
C LEU A 507 -8.40 -33.97 -32.16
N ALA A 508 -7.55 -34.06 -31.13
CA ALA A 508 -6.09 -34.15 -31.24
C ALA A 508 -5.42 -32.97 -31.99
N SER A 509 -6.01 -31.77 -31.90
CA SER A 509 -5.35 -30.53 -32.33
C SER A 509 -4.21 -30.14 -31.37
N ALA A 510 -3.25 -29.40 -31.90
CA ALA A 510 -2.22 -28.69 -31.13
C ALA A 510 -2.71 -27.36 -30.53
N LEU A 511 -3.93 -26.92 -30.84
CA LEU A 511 -4.52 -25.69 -30.30
C LEU A 511 -4.87 -25.86 -28.81
N ASP A 512 -4.40 -24.93 -27.99
CA ASP A 512 -4.92 -24.61 -26.66
C ASP A 512 -5.91 -23.44 -26.82
N PRO A 513 -7.23 -23.69 -26.92
CA PRO A 513 -8.18 -22.67 -27.34
C PRO A 513 -8.57 -21.72 -26.21
N ILE A 514 -8.61 -20.42 -26.49
CA ILE A 514 -9.39 -19.48 -25.70
C ILE A 514 -10.65 -19.09 -26.47
N LEU A 515 -11.79 -19.19 -25.79
CA LEU A 515 -13.08 -18.68 -26.26
C LEU A 515 -13.41 -17.39 -25.51
N SER A 516 -13.78 -16.34 -26.25
CA SER A 516 -14.25 -15.07 -25.70
C SER A 516 -15.61 -14.71 -26.30
N VAL A 517 -16.52 -14.10 -25.53
CA VAL A 517 -17.86 -13.68 -25.96
C VAL A 517 -18.08 -12.21 -25.68
N PHE A 518 -18.53 -11.43 -26.67
CA PHE A 518 -18.71 -9.97 -26.57
C PHE A 518 -20.14 -9.52 -26.89
N ASP A 519 -20.53 -8.36 -26.36
CA ASP A 519 -21.82 -7.70 -26.64
C ASP A 519 -21.80 -6.96 -28.01
N SER A 520 -22.96 -6.43 -28.40
CA SER A 520 -23.13 -5.67 -29.66
C SER A 520 -22.34 -4.37 -29.72
N GLN A 521 -21.79 -3.91 -28.60
CA GLN A 521 -20.91 -2.75 -28.51
C GLN A 521 -19.42 -3.14 -28.50
N GLY A 522 -19.11 -4.44 -28.48
CA GLY A 522 -17.75 -5.00 -28.45
C GLY A 522 -17.15 -5.13 -27.05
N ARG A 523 -17.96 -5.11 -25.98
CA ARG A 523 -17.48 -5.37 -24.60
C ARG A 523 -17.46 -6.86 -24.31
N LEU A 524 -16.42 -7.38 -23.66
CA LEU A 524 -16.38 -8.77 -23.23
C LEU A 524 -17.45 -9.05 -22.16
N ILE A 525 -18.24 -10.10 -22.38
CA ILE A 525 -19.27 -10.62 -21.47
C ILE A 525 -18.74 -11.85 -20.71
N ALA A 526 -17.96 -12.70 -21.38
CA ALA A 526 -17.38 -13.92 -20.80
C ALA A 526 -16.13 -14.36 -21.58
N ARG A 527 -15.15 -14.95 -20.90
CA ARG A 527 -13.95 -15.58 -21.49
C ARG A 527 -13.62 -16.87 -20.74
N ASN A 528 -13.18 -17.89 -21.44
CA ASN A 528 -12.71 -19.13 -20.83
C ASN A 528 -11.73 -19.87 -21.77
N ASN A 529 -10.76 -20.56 -21.17
CA ASN A 529 -9.76 -21.40 -21.82
C ASN A 529 -9.79 -22.87 -21.36
N ASN A 530 -10.66 -23.25 -20.40
CA ASN A 530 -10.70 -24.61 -19.85
C ASN A 530 -12.14 -25.08 -19.52
N ALA A 531 -12.48 -26.31 -19.89
CA ALA A 531 -13.68 -26.99 -19.41
C ALA A 531 -13.38 -27.82 -18.15
N ILE A 532 -14.44 -28.25 -17.45
CA ILE A 532 -14.34 -29.04 -16.21
C ILE A 532 -13.57 -30.36 -16.41
N GLU A 533 -13.48 -30.86 -17.65
CA GLU A 533 -12.82 -32.12 -18.02
C GLU A 533 -11.71 -31.96 -19.10
N GLY A 534 -11.06 -30.79 -19.21
CA GLY A 534 -9.90 -30.59 -20.08
C GLY A 534 -9.67 -29.15 -20.55
N ILE A 535 -8.65 -28.92 -21.38
CA ILE A 535 -8.29 -27.58 -21.89
C ILE A 535 -9.13 -27.13 -23.11
N ASP A 536 -10.22 -27.82 -23.41
CA ASP A 536 -11.20 -27.37 -24.41
C ASP A 536 -12.05 -26.23 -23.82
N ALA A 537 -12.09 -25.06 -24.44
CA ALA A 537 -12.80 -23.90 -23.90
C ALA A 537 -14.34 -24.06 -23.95
N ARG A 538 -15.04 -23.75 -22.85
CA ARG A 538 -16.52 -23.75 -22.81
C ARG A 538 -17.10 -22.59 -22.00
N ILE A 539 -18.06 -21.87 -22.56
CA ILE A 539 -18.77 -20.75 -21.91
C ILE A 539 -20.27 -21.04 -21.86
N ALA A 540 -20.90 -20.66 -20.75
CA ALA A 540 -22.35 -20.49 -20.66
C ALA A 540 -22.61 -19.05 -20.18
N VAL A 541 -23.33 -18.25 -20.97
CA VAL A 541 -23.49 -16.82 -20.71
C VAL A 541 -24.92 -16.36 -20.98
N ARG A 542 -25.46 -15.52 -20.10
CA ARG A 542 -26.77 -14.89 -20.27
C ARG A 542 -26.60 -13.54 -20.97
N ILE A 543 -27.31 -13.33 -22.07
CA ILE A 543 -27.17 -12.14 -22.91
C ILE A 543 -27.68 -10.89 -22.16
N PRO A 544 -26.88 -9.81 -22.03
CA PRO A 544 -27.23 -8.65 -21.21
C PRO A 544 -28.25 -7.70 -21.87
N SER A 545 -28.33 -7.69 -23.21
CA SER A 545 -29.20 -6.82 -24.00
C SER A 545 -29.47 -7.41 -25.39
N ASP A 546 -30.65 -7.14 -25.96
CA ASP A 546 -30.97 -7.56 -27.34
C ASP A 546 -29.91 -7.11 -28.35
N GLY A 547 -29.57 -7.99 -29.31
CA GLY A 547 -28.74 -7.63 -30.46
C GLY A 547 -27.78 -8.72 -30.90
N MET A 548 -26.65 -8.30 -31.46
CA MET A 548 -25.58 -9.21 -31.86
C MET A 548 -24.73 -9.62 -30.66
N VAL A 549 -24.43 -10.91 -30.58
CA VAL A 549 -23.40 -11.51 -29.73
C VAL A 549 -22.26 -11.97 -30.62
N LEU A 550 -21.04 -11.79 -30.14
CA LEU A 550 -19.82 -12.13 -30.86
C LEU A 550 -19.08 -13.21 -30.10
N LEU A 551 -18.41 -14.11 -30.83
CA LEU A 551 -17.40 -14.98 -30.26
C LEU A 551 -16.06 -14.77 -30.95
N ARG A 552 -14.97 -14.90 -30.18
CA ARG A 552 -13.59 -14.94 -30.68
C ARG A 552 -12.96 -16.26 -30.25
N VAL A 553 -12.29 -16.94 -31.17
CA VAL A 553 -11.43 -18.10 -30.88
C VAL A 553 -9.99 -17.74 -31.23
N GLU A 554 -9.06 -18.13 -30.37
CA GLU A 554 -7.63 -17.80 -30.47
C GLU A 554 -6.77 -18.89 -29.79
N SER A 555 -5.48 -18.97 -30.12
CA SER A 555 -4.51 -19.81 -29.40
C SER A 555 -4.05 -19.15 -28.11
N ALA A 556 -4.07 -19.87 -26.99
CA ALA A 556 -3.79 -19.34 -25.66
C ALA A 556 -2.34 -18.87 -25.44
N ASP A 557 -1.43 -19.19 -26.34
CA ASP A 557 -0.04 -18.74 -26.38
C ASP A 557 0.22 -17.67 -27.47
N HIS A 558 -0.70 -17.50 -28.42
CA HIS A 558 -0.59 -16.71 -29.66
C HIS A 558 0.68 -16.97 -30.51
N SER A 559 1.55 -17.91 -30.15
CA SER A 559 2.91 -18.02 -30.69
C SER A 559 3.01 -18.98 -31.89
N GLN A 560 2.00 -19.84 -32.06
CA GLN A 560 1.92 -20.85 -33.11
C GLN A 560 0.58 -20.80 -33.85
N GLY A 561 0.55 -21.44 -35.02
CA GLY A 561 -0.59 -21.57 -35.92
C GLY A 561 -0.23 -22.43 -37.12
N GLY A 562 -1.24 -22.86 -37.89
CA GLY A 562 -1.10 -23.70 -39.07
C GLY A 562 -2.01 -24.92 -39.04
N GLU A 563 -1.79 -25.88 -39.94
CA GLU A 563 -2.69 -27.02 -40.20
C GLU A 563 -2.98 -27.92 -38.97
N ALA A 564 -2.16 -27.85 -37.91
CA ALA A 564 -2.38 -28.59 -36.66
C ALA A 564 -3.31 -27.88 -35.66
N PHE A 565 -3.65 -26.60 -35.86
CA PHE A 565 -4.37 -25.73 -34.92
C PHE A 565 -5.86 -25.56 -35.30
N PHE A 566 -6.50 -26.68 -35.63
CA PHE A 566 -7.91 -26.78 -36.01
C PHE A 566 -8.84 -27.04 -34.81
N TYR A 567 -10.10 -26.63 -34.91
CA TYR A 567 -11.08 -26.82 -33.84
C TYR A 567 -12.52 -26.91 -34.39
N GLU A 568 -13.43 -27.36 -33.54
CA GLU A 568 -14.88 -27.29 -33.77
C GLU A 568 -15.55 -26.42 -32.69
N LEU A 569 -16.13 -25.29 -33.11
CA LEU A 569 -16.96 -24.42 -32.28
C LEU A 569 -18.43 -24.87 -32.36
N THR A 570 -18.99 -25.35 -31.26
CA THR A 570 -20.40 -25.72 -31.13
C THR A 570 -21.16 -24.66 -30.32
N ILE A 571 -22.29 -24.18 -30.86
CA ILE A 571 -23.18 -23.20 -30.22
C ILE A 571 -24.54 -23.83 -29.94
N THR A 572 -25.02 -23.79 -28.71
CA THR A 572 -26.37 -24.23 -28.33
C THR A 572 -27.10 -23.14 -27.54
N GLY A 573 -28.41 -23.03 -27.77
CA GLY A 573 -29.28 -22.08 -27.08
C GLY A 573 -30.25 -22.77 -26.13
N GLY A 574 -30.59 -22.10 -25.02
CA GLY A 574 -31.57 -22.59 -24.07
C GLY A 574 -32.32 -21.47 -23.37
N GLN A 575 -33.65 -21.60 -23.33
CA GLN A 575 -34.50 -20.81 -22.45
C GLN A 575 -34.50 -21.46 -21.05
N GLN A 576 -33.78 -20.87 -20.09
CA GLN A 576 -33.83 -21.19 -18.66
C GLN A 576 -33.97 -19.91 -17.81
#